data_AF-A0A3B9PLS4-F1
#
_entry.id   AF-A0A3B9PLS4-F1
#
_cell.length_a   1.000
_cell.length_b   1.000
_cell.length_c   1.000
_cell.angle_alpha   90.00
_cell.angle_beta   90.00
_cell.angle_gamma   90.00
#
_symmetry.space_group_name_H-M   'P 1'
#
loop_
_entity.id
_entity.type
_entity.pdbx_description
1 polymer ?
#
loop_
_entity_poly.entity_id
_entity_poly.type
_entity_poly.pdbx_seq_one_letter_code
_entity_poly.pdbx_strand_id
1 'polypeptide(L)'
;LVADRHELCRLAGVVDSEPGEEDEDGEGGSGDDEDGADPAADDPGIEEALARLLGGGTEYILLTGGGEHGPQVVNTLFGHDGVVRTDAWPRLPGRHLGAGTTLTAAAVAAIAHGMALPEAVREAQEFTQQALRHAYRAGMGRALPDRFFWARGKGDGDV
;
A
#
# COMPACT_ATOMS: atom_id res chain seq x y z
N LEU A 1 -7.32 -5.65 -8.02
CA LEU A 1 -6.09 -6.36 -7.58
C LEU A 1 -5.45 -5.57 -6.44
N VAL A 2 -4.97 -6.23 -5.38
CA VAL A 2 -4.12 -5.59 -4.35
C VAL A 2 -2.78 -6.31 -4.39
N ALA A 3 -1.69 -5.60 -4.61
CA ALA A 3 -0.35 -6.19 -4.77
C ALA A 3 0.74 -5.22 -4.31
N ASP A 4 1.86 -5.75 -3.83
CA ASP A 4 3.11 -4.97 -3.75
C ASP A 4 3.85 -4.96 -5.09
N ARG A 5 4.92 -4.16 -5.16
CA ARG A 5 5.80 -4.01 -6.34
C ARG A 5 6.21 -5.35 -6.95
N HIS A 6 6.76 -6.24 -6.14
CA HIS A 6 7.30 -7.52 -6.59
C HIS A 6 6.20 -8.49 -7.02
N GLU A 7 5.06 -8.51 -6.32
CA GLU A 7 3.88 -9.27 -6.73
C GLU A 7 3.31 -8.76 -8.06
N LEU A 8 3.28 -7.44 -8.27
CA LEU A 8 2.80 -6.81 -9.51
C LEU A 8 3.67 -7.21 -10.70
N CYS A 9 5.00 -7.04 -10.60
CA CYS A 9 5.95 -7.43 -11.65
C CYS A 9 5.84 -8.92 -11.99
N ARG A 10 5.75 -9.79 -10.97
CA ARG A 10 5.59 -11.23 -11.15
C ARG A 10 4.28 -11.58 -11.88
N LEU A 11 3.17 -10.95 -11.51
CA LEU A 11 1.86 -11.20 -12.15
C LEU A 11 1.84 -10.72 -13.61
N ALA A 12 2.52 -9.62 -13.91
CA ALA A 12 2.63 -9.08 -15.26
C ALA A 12 3.67 -9.78 -16.15
N GLY A 13 4.53 -10.64 -15.57
CA GLY A 13 5.66 -11.25 -16.26
C GLY A 13 6.68 -10.21 -16.72
N VAL A 14 6.88 -9.17 -15.91
CA VAL A 14 7.89 -8.11 -16.12
C VAL A 14 9.06 -8.38 -15.18
N VAL A 15 10.27 -8.08 -15.64
CA VAL A 15 11.47 -8.24 -14.81
C VAL A 15 11.50 -7.09 -13.81
N ASP A 16 11.67 -7.40 -12.53
CA ASP A 16 11.82 -6.38 -11.49
C ASP A 16 13.22 -5.76 -11.66
N SER A 17 13.29 -4.62 -12.33
CA SER A 17 14.51 -3.83 -12.46
C SER A 17 14.66 -3.03 -11.17
N GLU A 18 15.51 -3.47 -10.23
CA GLU A 18 15.79 -2.66 -9.05
C GLU A 18 16.29 -1.28 -9.50
N PRO A 19 15.87 -0.17 -8.84
CA PRO A 19 16.35 1.15 -9.18
C PRO A 19 17.86 1.17 -9.01
N GLY A 20 18.57 1.56 -10.08
CA GLY A 20 20.02 1.70 -10.07
C GLY A 20 20.45 2.64 -8.95
N GLU A 21 21.56 2.30 -8.29
CA GLU A 21 22.23 3.20 -7.36
C GLU A 21 22.41 4.56 -8.05
N GLU A 22 21.74 5.60 -7.56
CA GLU A 22 21.96 6.97 -8.02
C GLU A 22 23.38 7.36 -7.58
N ASP A 23 24.29 7.49 -8.55
CA ASP A 23 25.65 7.99 -8.34
C ASP A 23 25.57 9.40 -7.72
N GLU A 24 26.05 9.54 -6.46
CA GLU A 24 26.16 10.81 -5.73
C GLU A 24 27.27 11.71 -6.32
N ASP A 25 27.03 12.30 -7.49
CA ASP A 25 27.88 13.39 -7.97
C ASP A 25 27.11 14.42 -8.82
N GLY A 26 26.59 15.45 -8.17
CA GLY A 26 26.00 16.62 -8.83
C GLY A 26 25.62 17.76 -7.90
N GLU A 27 26.43 18.82 -7.87
CA GLU A 27 26.25 20.04 -7.08
C GLU A 27 24.97 20.83 -7.45
N GLY A 28 24.25 21.30 -6.41
CA GLY A 28 23.68 22.65 -6.31
C GLY A 28 22.59 23.09 -7.31
N GLY A 29 21.34 23.10 -6.86
CA GLY A 29 20.26 23.89 -7.46
C GLY A 29 19.13 24.14 -6.47
N SER A 30 18.99 25.39 -6.00
CA SER A 30 17.82 25.83 -5.24
C SER A 30 16.60 25.93 -6.16
N GLY A 31 15.60 25.07 -5.94
CA GLY A 31 14.29 25.16 -6.57
C GLY A 31 13.25 24.68 -5.58
N ASP A 32 12.50 25.63 -5.01
CA ASP A 32 11.24 25.36 -4.31
C ASP A 32 10.20 24.98 -5.37
N ASP A 33 10.07 23.70 -5.68
CA ASP A 33 8.92 23.15 -6.41
C ASP A 33 8.50 21.85 -5.70
N GLU A 34 7.45 21.95 -4.87
CA GLU A 34 6.70 20.80 -4.35
C GLU A 34 5.90 20.17 -5.51
N ASP A 35 6.59 19.47 -6.42
CA ASP A 35 5.94 18.51 -7.30
C ASP A 35 5.99 17.14 -6.63
N GLY A 36 4.83 16.70 -6.13
CA GLY A 36 4.62 15.37 -5.57
C GLY A 36 4.66 14.29 -6.64
N ALA A 37 5.82 14.11 -7.28
CA ALA A 37 6.10 12.97 -8.14
C ALA A 37 6.12 11.70 -7.28
N ASP A 38 5.20 10.78 -7.55
CA ASP A 38 5.14 9.47 -6.89
C ASP A 38 6.27 8.60 -7.48
N PRO A 39 7.32 8.25 -6.69
CA PRO A 39 8.47 7.51 -7.19
C PRO A 39 8.11 6.10 -7.71
N ALA A 40 6.90 5.60 -7.43
CA ALA A 40 6.41 4.36 -8.01
C ALA A 40 5.95 4.50 -9.47
N ALA A 41 5.59 5.71 -9.92
CA ALA A 41 5.17 5.98 -11.29
C ALA A 41 6.36 6.16 -12.26
N ASP A 42 7.54 6.48 -11.75
CA ASP A 42 8.76 6.70 -12.55
C ASP A 42 9.59 5.42 -12.75
N ASP A 43 9.13 4.27 -12.26
CA ASP A 43 9.74 2.97 -12.54
C ASP A 43 9.14 2.36 -13.83
N PRO A 44 9.93 2.24 -14.92
CA PRO A 44 9.44 1.71 -16.20
C PRO A 44 8.93 0.26 -16.10
N GLY A 45 9.44 -0.54 -15.15
CA GLY A 45 8.95 -1.88 -14.88
C GLY A 45 7.55 -1.89 -14.28
N ILE A 46 7.23 -0.90 -13.45
CA ILE A 46 5.91 -0.76 -12.83
C ILE A 46 4.88 -0.24 -13.80
N GLU A 47 5.23 0.76 -14.61
CA GLU A 47 4.34 1.26 -15.66
C GLU A 47 3.96 0.15 -16.65
N GLU A 48 4.94 -0.65 -17.11
CA GLU A 48 4.67 -1.78 -17.98
C GLU A 48 3.78 -2.83 -17.31
N ALA A 49 4.03 -3.14 -16.03
CA ALA A 49 3.24 -4.11 -15.29
C ALA A 49 1.78 -3.65 -15.10
N LEU A 50 1.57 -2.38 -14.77
CA LEU A 50 0.24 -1.77 -14.67
C LEU A 50 -0.49 -1.83 -16.01
N ALA A 51 0.15 -1.40 -17.08
CA ALA A 51 -0.43 -1.38 -18.42
C ALA A 51 -0.85 -2.79 -18.89
N ARG A 52 0.00 -3.80 -18.68
CA ARG A 52 -0.30 -5.20 -19.03
C ARG A 52 -1.49 -5.74 -18.25
N LEU A 53 -1.55 -5.50 -16.93
CA LEU A 53 -2.60 -6.06 -16.08
C LEU A 53 -3.95 -5.35 -16.26
N LEU A 54 -3.95 -4.02 -16.42
CA LEU A 54 -5.14 -3.25 -16.76
C LEU A 54 -5.66 -3.64 -18.16
N GLY A 55 -4.79 -3.68 -19.16
CA GLY A 55 -5.12 -4.12 -20.52
C GLY A 55 -5.59 -5.59 -20.59
N GLY A 56 -5.20 -6.41 -19.62
CA GLY A 56 -5.62 -7.81 -19.46
C GLY A 56 -6.99 -8.02 -18.81
N GLY A 57 -7.71 -6.94 -18.46
CA GLY A 57 -9.07 -7.00 -17.90
C GLY A 57 -9.16 -6.77 -16.39
N THR A 58 -8.06 -6.40 -15.73
CA THR A 58 -8.14 -5.91 -14.35
C THR A 58 -8.65 -4.48 -14.36
N GLU A 59 -9.82 -4.22 -13.78
CA GLU A 59 -10.38 -2.86 -13.80
C GLU A 59 -9.63 -1.88 -12.90
N TYR A 60 -9.12 -2.37 -11.76
CA TYR A 60 -8.41 -1.56 -10.77
C TYR A 60 -7.28 -2.32 -10.08
N ILE A 61 -6.17 -1.62 -9.82
CA ILE A 61 -4.98 -2.14 -9.14
C ILE A 61 -4.63 -1.20 -7.99
N LEU A 62 -4.63 -1.71 -6.76
CA LEU A 62 -4.07 -1.04 -5.59
C LEU A 62 -2.63 -1.53 -5.41
N LEU A 63 -1.67 -0.69 -5.80
CA LEU A 63 -0.26 -0.91 -5.56
C LEU A 63 0.08 -0.47 -4.14
N THR A 64 0.70 -1.35 -3.34
CA THR A 64 1.06 -1.04 -1.96
C THR A 64 2.56 -0.83 -1.80
N GLY A 65 2.96 0.30 -1.18
CA GLY A 65 4.36 0.65 -0.86
C GLY A 65 4.90 -0.03 0.40
N GLY A 66 4.29 -1.15 0.82
CA GLY A 66 4.63 -1.82 2.08
C GLY A 66 6.09 -2.29 2.16
N GLY A 67 6.70 -2.59 1.00
CA GLY A 67 8.09 -3.03 0.86
C GLY A 67 9.13 -1.91 0.78
N GLU A 68 8.70 -0.66 0.55
CA GLU A 68 9.59 0.48 0.33
C GLU A 68 10.14 1.05 1.64
N HIS A 69 11.24 1.79 1.57
CA HIS A 69 11.83 2.47 2.72
C HIS A 69 11.18 3.84 2.94
N GLY A 70 11.30 4.37 4.17
CA GLY A 70 10.83 5.71 4.51
C GLY A 70 9.82 5.76 5.66
N PRO A 71 9.47 6.97 6.12
CA PRO A 71 8.60 7.18 7.28
C PRO A 71 7.13 6.88 6.98
N GLN A 72 6.76 6.77 5.71
CA GLN A 72 5.41 6.51 5.26
C GLN A 72 5.34 5.24 4.39
N VAL A 73 4.15 4.68 4.30
CA VAL A 73 3.75 3.67 3.32
C VAL A 73 2.76 4.38 2.40
N VAL A 74 3.11 4.52 1.13
CA VAL A 74 2.25 5.10 0.11
C VAL A 74 1.55 3.98 -0.65
N ASN A 75 0.24 4.06 -0.79
CA ASN A 75 -0.54 3.13 -1.61
C ASN A 75 -1.25 3.92 -2.70
N THR A 76 -1.18 3.43 -3.93
CA THR A 76 -1.74 4.11 -5.11
C THR A 76 -2.73 3.19 -5.80
N LEU A 77 -3.96 3.65 -5.97
CA LEU A 77 -5.02 2.97 -6.71
C LEU A 77 -5.03 3.47 -8.15
N PHE A 78 -4.86 2.55 -9.08
CA PHE A 78 -4.90 2.77 -10.52
C PHE A 78 -6.19 2.21 -11.11
N GLY A 79 -6.70 2.88 -12.13
CA GLY A 79 -7.72 2.39 -13.06
C GLY A 79 -7.28 2.62 -14.50
N HIS A 80 -8.18 2.41 -15.46
CA HIS A 80 -7.87 2.58 -16.88
C HIS A 80 -7.46 4.01 -17.28
N ASP A 81 -7.99 5.01 -16.59
CA ASP A 81 -7.69 6.43 -16.83
C ASP A 81 -6.47 6.94 -16.04
N GLY A 82 -5.72 6.03 -15.40
CA GLY A 82 -4.53 6.33 -14.60
C GLY A 82 -4.78 6.30 -13.09
N VAL A 83 -4.12 7.19 -12.35
CA VAL A 83 -4.22 7.25 -10.88
C VAL A 83 -5.63 7.72 -10.48
N VAL A 84 -6.32 6.87 -9.72
CA VAL A 84 -7.61 7.18 -9.12
C VAL A 84 -7.41 7.89 -7.78
N ARG A 85 -6.41 7.46 -7.01
CA ARG A 85 -6.08 8.03 -5.69
C ARG A 85 -4.75 7.51 -5.15
N THR A 86 -4.15 8.31 -4.28
CA THR A 86 -2.94 8.00 -3.53
C THR A 86 -3.17 8.29 -2.06
N ASP A 87 -2.78 7.36 -1.19
CA ASP A 87 -2.87 7.51 0.27
C ASP A 87 -1.54 7.24 0.93
N ALA A 88 -1.11 8.17 1.78
CA ALA A 88 0.08 8.01 2.61
C ALA A 88 -0.31 7.68 4.06
N TRP A 89 0.31 6.62 4.60
CA TRP A 89 0.10 6.16 5.96
C TRP A 89 1.41 6.21 6.75
N PRO A 90 1.40 6.58 8.04
CA PRO A 90 2.60 6.50 8.86
C PRO A 90 3.05 5.04 8.97
N ARG A 91 4.34 4.80 8.72
CA ARG A 91 4.91 3.45 8.84
C ARG A 91 4.89 3.02 10.30
N LEU A 92 4.24 1.90 10.55
CA LEU A 92 4.18 1.32 11.89
C LEU A 92 5.46 0.53 12.18
N PRO A 93 5.94 0.54 13.44
CA PRO A 93 7.15 -0.18 13.81
C PRO A 93 6.94 -1.69 13.72
N GLY A 94 7.98 -2.38 13.25
CA GLY A 94 8.01 -3.83 13.18
C GLY A 94 7.48 -4.40 11.87
N ARG A 95 7.42 -5.74 11.80
CA ARG A 95 6.94 -6.49 10.63
C ARG A 95 5.66 -7.21 10.97
N HIS A 96 4.64 -6.99 10.14
CA HIS A 96 3.33 -7.59 10.31
C HIS A 96 3.12 -8.74 9.31
N LEU A 97 2.50 -9.82 9.76
CA LEU A 97 2.07 -10.93 8.91
C LEU A 97 0.57 -10.79 8.62
N GLY A 98 0.22 -10.71 7.34
CA GLY A 98 -1.19 -10.63 6.91
C GLY A 98 -1.76 -9.22 6.80
N ALA A 99 -0.91 -8.19 6.68
CA ALA A 99 -1.35 -6.82 6.38
C ALA A 99 -2.12 -6.76 5.06
N GLY A 100 -1.53 -7.24 3.96
CA GLY A 100 -2.16 -7.28 2.64
C GLY A 100 -3.46 -8.11 2.60
N THR A 101 -3.49 -9.26 3.27
CA THR A 101 -4.72 -10.06 3.40
C THR A 101 -5.81 -9.31 4.16
N THR A 102 -5.44 -8.55 5.20
CA THR A 102 -6.40 -7.75 5.98
C THR A 102 -6.94 -6.59 5.15
N LEU A 103 -6.08 -5.90 4.41
CA LEU A 103 -6.46 -4.84 3.48
C LEU A 103 -7.41 -5.36 2.39
N THR A 104 -7.04 -6.46 1.73
CA THR A 104 -7.84 -7.05 0.67
C THR A 104 -9.21 -7.51 1.19
N ALA A 105 -9.24 -8.19 2.33
CA ALA A 105 -10.50 -8.66 2.92
C ALA A 105 -11.41 -7.49 3.32
N ALA A 106 -10.85 -6.43 3.91
CA ALA A 106 -11.62 -5.24 4.27
C ALA A 106 -12.18 -4.51 3.04
N ALA A 107 -11.39 -4.37 1.97
CA ALA A 107 -11.83 -3.73 0.73
C ALA A 107 -12.97 -4.52 0.07
N VAL A 108 -12.80 -5.84 -0.07
CA VAL A 108 -13.83 -6.72 -0.62
C VAL A 108 -15.12 -6.67 0.22
N ALA A 109 -15.01 -6.66 1.54
CA ALA A 109 -16.16 -6.53 2.42
C ALA A 109 -16.90 -5.19 2.22
N ALA A 110 -16.18 -4.07 2.17
CA ALA A 110 -16.77 -2.75 1.95
C ALA A 110 -17.48 -2.65 0.59
N ILE A 111 -16.87 -3.19 -0.48
CA ILE A 111 -17.48 -3.27 -1.81
C ILE A 111 -18.75 -4.13 -1.77
N ALA A 112 -18.71 -5.29 -1.09
CA ALA A 112 -19.88 -6.17 -0.95
C ALA A 112 -21.04 -5.49 -0.18
N HIS A 113 -20.73 -4.51 0.67
CA HIS A 113 -21.72 -3.65 1.34
C HIS A 113 -22.23 -2.48 0.47
N GLY A 114 -21.85 -2.42 -0.81
CA GLY A 114 -22.31 -1.40 -1.75
C GLY A 114 -21.54 -0.09 -1.69
N MET A 115 -20.39 -0.05 -1.02
CA MET A 115 -19.51 1.11 -1.04
C MET A 115 -18.85 1.23 -2.42
N ALA A 116 -18.77 2.46 -2.94
CA ALA A 116 -18.04 2.74 -4.17
C ALA A 116 -16.54 2.42 -3.99
N LEU A 117 -15.88 2.01 -5.08
CA LEU A 117 -14.57 1.37 -5.02
C LEU A 117 -13.47 2.28 -4.41
N PRO A 118 -13.31 3.54 -4.84
CA PRO A 118 -12.32 4.43 -4.24
C PRO A 118 -12.54 4.58 -2.73
N GLU A 119 -13.77 4.76 -2.29
CA GLU A 119 -14.14 4.89 -0.88
C GLU A 119 -13.88 3.60 -0.10
N ALA A 120 -14.25 2.45 -0.66
CA ALA A 120 -14.03 1.13 -0.07
C ALA A 120 -12.55 0.86 0.18
N VAL A 121 -11.69 1.24 -0.77
CA VAL A 121 -10.24 1.13 -0.61
C VAL A 121 -9.72 2.08 0.49
N ARG A 122 -10.36 3.24 0.73
CA ARG A 122 -9.91 4.21 1.75
C ARG A 122 -10.23 3.68 3.14
N GLU A 123 -11.44 3.18 3.29
CA GLU A 123 -11.95 2.57 4.51
C GLU A 123 -11.14 1.32 4.86
N ALA A 124 -10.86 0.47 3.86
CA ALA A 124 -10.07 -0.74 4.06
C ALA A 124 -8.63 -0.47 4.53
N GLN A 125 -8.00 0.58 3.99
CA GLN A 125 -6.69 1.01 4.46
C GLN A 125 -6.74 1.55 5.89
N GLU A 126 -7.77 2.31 6.26
CA GLU A 126 -7.94 2.79 7.63
C GLU A 126 -8.14 1.64 8.62
N PHE A 127 -9.05 0.72 8.29
CA PHE A 127 -9.29 -0.48 9.09
C PHE A 127 -7.99 -1.28 9.26
N THR A 128 -7.24 -1.46 8.18
CA THR A 128 -5.96 -2.18 8.21
C THR A 128 -4.96 -1.46 9.09
N GLN A 129 -4.83 -0.13 8.96
CA GLN A 129 -3.92 0.66 9.80
C GLN A 129 -4.27 0.52 11.29
N GLN A 130 -5.55 0.53 11.65
CA GLN A 130 -5.97 0.32 13.03
C GLN A 130 -5.70 -1.12 13.50
N ALA A 131 -5.99 -2.12 12.68
CA ALA A 131 -5.68 -3.51 13.01
C ALA A 131 -4.17 -3.75 13.21
N LEU A 132 -3.33 -3.05 12.44
CA LEU A 132 -1.88 -3.11 12.58
C LEU A 132 -1.37 -2.36 13.82
N ARG A 133 -1.96 -1.20 14.15
CA ARG A 133 -1.62 -0.46 15.39
C ARG A 133 -1.87 -1.28 16.65
N HIS A 134 -2.93 -2.08 16.63
CA HIS A 134 -3.31 -2.97 17.74
C HIS A 134 -2.76 -4.40 17.56
N ALA A 135 -1.81 -4.60 16.64
CA ALA A 135 -1.28 -5.92 16.34
C ALA A 135 -0.65 -6.57 17.59
N TYR A 136 -0.84 -7.87 17.72
CA TYR A 136 -0.30 -8.66 18.82
C TYR A 136 0.67 -9.72 18.32
N ARG A 137 1.59 -10.16 19.18
CA ARG A 137 2.52 -11.25 18.87
C ARG A 137 2.07 -12.52 19.55
N ALA A 138 1.72 -13.53 18.75
CA ALA A 138 1.56 -14.90 19.24
C ALA A 138 2.95 -15.52 19.44
N GLY A 139 3.54 -15.30 20.62
CA GLY A 139 4.90 -15.74 20.94
C GLY A 139 5.99 -14.89 20.29
N MET A 140 7.03 -15.53 19.76
CA MET A 140 8.23 -14.86 19.24
C MET A 140 8.17 -14.52 17.73
N GLY A 141 7.04 -14.77 17.06
CA GLY A 141 6.87 -14.52 15.63
C GLY A 141 6.64 -13.05 15.25
N ARG A 142 6.28 -12.82 13.98
CA ARG A 142 5.82 -11.52 13.45
C ARG A 142 4.50 -11.12 14.10
N ALA A 143 4.24 -9.80 14.17
CA ALA A 143 2.98 -9.30 14.72
C ALA A 143 1.80 -9.62 13.79
N LEU A 144 0.66 -10.00 14.36
CA LEU A 144 -0.57 -10.30 13.65
C LEU A 144 -1.56 -9.13 13.80
N PRO A 145 -2.20 -8.66 12.72
CA PRO A 145 -3.23 -7.62 12.80
C PRO A 145 -4.35 -8.04 13.75
N ASP A 146 -4.69 -7.17 14.71
CA ASP A 146 -5.87 -7.35 15.54
C ASP A 146 -7.11 -6.87 14.81
N ARG A 147 -7.82 -7.77 14.13
CA ARG A 147 -9.04 -7.44 13.37
C ARG A 147 -10.27 -7.18 14.25
N PHE A 148 -10.13 -7.34 15.57
CA PHE A 148 -11.16 -7.07 16.57
C PHE A 148 -10.79 -5.89 17.47
N PHE A 149 -9.86 -5.03 17.05
CA PHE A 149 -9.40 -3.88 17.83
C PHE A 149 -10.54 -2.99 18.36
N TRP A 150 -11.63 -2.87 17.60
CA TRP A 150 -12.82 -2.08 17.93
C TRP A 150 -13.75 -2.78 18.94
N ALA A 151 -13.70 -4.10 19.03
CA ALA A 151 -14.55 -4.91 19.92
C ALA A 151 -13.91 -5.10 21.30
N ARG A 152 -12.59 -4.89 21.40
CA ARG A 152 -11.89 -4.78 22.67
C ARG A 152 -12.27 -3.42 23.26
N GLY A 153 -13.28 -3.40 24.12
CA GLY A 153 -13.72 -2.17 24.79
C GLY A 153 -12.52 -1.40 25.36
N LYS A 154 -12.59 -0.06 25.38
CA LYS A 154 -11.61 0.81 26.05
C LYS A 154 -11.32 0.22 27.43
N GLY A 155 -10.20 -0.49 27.57
CA GLY A 155 -9.79 -1.01 28.86
C GLY A 155 -9.49 0.17 29.76
N ASP A 156 -10.10 0.19 30.94
CA ASP A 156 -9.81 1.13 32.03
C ASP A 156 -8.31 1.17 32.31
N GLY A 157 -7.60 2.12 31.71
CA GLY A 157 -6.15 2.25 31.76
C GLY A 157 -5.63 3.69 31.86
N ASP A 158 -6.53 4.64 32.10
CA ASP A 158 -6.18 5.96 32.63
C ASP A 158 -6.67 6.02 34.08
N VAL A 159 -5.83 5.55 35.01
CA VAL A 159 -5.86 5.91 36.43
C VAL A 159 -4.43 6.05 36.95
#